data_AF-A0A7S2XWC4-F1
#
_entry.id   AF-A0A7S2XWC4-F1
#
_cell.length_a   1.000
_cell.length_b   1.000
_cell.length_c   1.000
_cell.angle_alpha   90.00
_cell.angle_beta   90.00
_cell.angle_gamma   90.00
#
_symmetry.space_group_name_H-M   'P 1'
#
loop_
_entity.id
_entity.type
_entity.pdbx_description
1 polymer ?
#
loop_
_entity_poly.entity_id
_entity_poly.type
_entity_poly.pdbx_seq_one_letter_code
_entity_poly.pdbx_strand_id
1 'polypeptide(L)'
;FKDYMKQGVFLITDHEDRIGTAAILLNRPSTFCIGDVLQGPEVQPFANHQIYLGGESGKDGDIGFMHRHPHLSGTREVLPGICIGGSIAEAAEMVRNGLADPEGFRFFLQHTEWGPGELLREVSEG
;
A
#
# COMPACT_ATOMS: atom_id res chain seq x y z
N PHE A 1 -6.52 5.91 20.77
CA PHE A 1 -6.28 5.08 19.58
C PHE A 1 -7.58 4.58 18.98
N LYS A 2 -7.78 4.79 17.67
CA LYS A 2 -8.87 4.16 16.92
C LYS A 2 -8.70 2.64 16.98
N ASP A 3 -9.77 1.87 17.18
CA ASP A 3 -9.67 0.43 17.49
C ASP A 3 -8.93 -0.38 16.41
N TYR A 4 -8.97 0.04 15.13
CA TYR A 4 -8.26 -0.64 14.05
C TYR A 4 -6.73 -0.52 14.13
N MET A 5 -6.20 0.50 14.81
CA MET A 5 -4.76 0.77 14.93
C MET A 5 -4.08 -0.06 16.02
N LYS A 6 -4.85 -0.69 16.93
CA LYS A 6 -4.30 -1.50 18.03
C LYS A 6 -3.45 -2.66 17.52
N GLN A 7 -2.19 -2.77 17.92
CA GLN A 7 -1.26 -3.79 17.39
C GLN A 7 -1.03 -3.67 15.88
N GLY A 8 -1.23 -2.48 15.32
CA GLY A 8 -0.92 -2.19 13.92
C GLY A 8 0.59 -2.14 13.67
N VAL A 9 1.02 -2.70 12.54
CA VAL A 9 2.39 -2.54 12.03
C VAL A 9 2.35 -1.55 10.88
N PHE A 10 2.98 -0.39 11.07
CA PHE A 10 2.94 0.69 10.09
C PHE A 10 4.30 0.83 9.40
N LEU A 11 4.28 0.93 8.07
CA LEU A 11 5.42 1.39 7.28
C LEU A 11 5.26 2.87 7.00
N ILE A 12 6.13 3.70 7.58
CA ILE A 12 6.18 5.13 7.25
C ILE A 12 6.69 5.30 5.82
N THR A 13 5.89 5.93 4.96
CA THR A 13 6.22 6.18 3.55
C THR A 13 6.73 7.58 3.31
N ASP A 14 6.28 8.54 4.13
CA ASP A 14 6.69 9.95 4.08
C ASP A 14 6.58 10.57 5.47
N HIS A 15 7.52 11.46 5.79
CA HIS A 15 7.51 12.24 7.02
C HIS A 15 8.13 13.60 6.78
N GLU A 16 7.40 14.66 7.12
CA GLU A 16 7.90 16.04 7.06
C GLU A 16 7.24 16.84 8.19
N ASP A 17 8.05 17.56 8.99
CA ASP A 17 7.60 18.14 10.26
C ASP A 17 6.40 19.10 10.15
N ARG A 18 6.21 19.74 8.99
CA ARG A 18 5.17 20.76 8.78
C ARG A 18 3.92 20.20 8.11
N ILE A 19 4.05 19.13 7.33
CA ILE A 19 2.97 18.46 6.62
C ILE A 19 2.39 17.33 7.48
N GLY A 20 3.24 16.53 8.13
CA GLY A 20 2.86 15.39 8.94
C GLY A 20 3.54 14.09 8.50
N THR A 21 2.88 12.96 8.78
CA THR A 21 3.40 11.62 8.48
C THR A 21 2.38 10.81 7.69
N ALA A 22 2.81 10.16 6.62
CA ALA A 22 2.03 9.17 5.89
C ALA A 22 2.61 7.78 6.08
N ALA A 23 1.74 6.78 6.21
CA ALA A 23 2.14 5.39 6.37
C ALA A 23 1.11 4.41 5.82
N ILE A 24 1.53 3.16 5.67
CA ILE A 24 0.65 2.04 5.30
C ILE A 24 0.59 1.05 6.46
N LEU A 25 -0.62 0.71 6.91
CA LEU A 25 -0.87 -0.37 7.87
C LEU A 25 -0.74 -1.73 7.17
N LEU A 26 0.25 -2.52 7.61
CA LEU A 26 0.70 -3.71 6.88
C LEU A 26 -0.04 -5.00 7.27
N ASN A 27 -0.58 -5.08 8.49
CA ASN A 27 -1.02 -6.35 9.09
C ASN A 27 -2.53 -6.45 9.30
N ARG A 28 -3.32 -5.77 8.45
CA ARG A 28 -4.79 -5.83 8.46
C ARG A 28 -5.32 -6.42 7.15
N PRO A 29 -5.39 -7.75 7.02
CA PRO A 29 -6.04 -8.35 5.86
C PRO A 29 -7.54 -8.01 5.86
N SER A 30 -8.09 -7.69 4.68
CA SER A 30 -9.53 -7.59 4.48
C SER A 30 -10.11 -8.92 3.97
N THR A 31 -11.43 -9.00 3.82
CA THR A 31 -12.10 -10.13 3.16
C THR A 31 -12.15 -9.98 1.64
N PHE A 32 -11.68 -8.87 1.09
CA PHE A 32 -11.73 -8.58 -0.35
C PHE A 32 -10.42 -8.97 -1.02
N CYS A 33 -10.52 -9.47 -2.23
CA CYS A 33 -9.42 -9.59 -3.18
C CYS A 33 -9.51 -8.48 -4.23
N ILE A 34 -8.42 -8.28 -4.96
CA ILE A 34 -8.35 -7.28 -6.02
C ILE A 34 -9.44 -7.47 -7.08
N GLY A 35 -9.74 -8.73 -7.45
CA GLY A 35 -10.79 -9.05 -8.41
C GLY A 35 -12.21 -8.79 -7.91
N ASP A 36 -12.42 -8.51 -6.61
CA ASP A 36 -13.73 -8.08 -6.10
C ASP A 36 -13.95 -6.57 -6.30
N VAL A 37 -12.86 -5.79 -6.37
CA VAL A 37 -12.90 -4.32 -6.39
C VAL A 37 -12.60 -3.74 -7.77
N LEU A 38 -11.64 -4.33 -8.48
CA LEU A 38 -11.18 -3.86 -9.78
C LEU A 38 -11.36 -4.94 -10.85
N GLN A 39 -11.77 -4.52 -12.04
CA GLN A 39 -11.96 -5.40 -13.20
C GLN A 39 -11.10 -4.93 -14.36
N GLY A 40 -10.54 -5.86 -15.12
CA GLY A 40 -9.76 -5.55 -16.31
C GLY A 40 -8.61 -6.53 -16.57
N PRO A 41 -8.09 -6.59 -17.81
CA PRO A 41 -6.96 -7.43 -18.16
C PRO A 41 -5.66 -7.05 -17.41
N GLU A 42 -5.48 -5.79 -17.05
CA GLU A 42 -4.38 -5.28 -16.22
C GLU A 42 -4.47 -5.76 -14.76
N VAL A 43 -5.63 -6.23 -14.33
CA VAL A 43 -5.86 -6.64 -12.95
C VAL A 43 -5.85 -8.17 -12.80
N GLN A 44 -6.20 -8.90 -13.87
CA GLN A 44 -6.34 -10.36 -13.85
C GLN A 44 -5.18 -11.13 -13.19
N PRO A 45 -3.89 -10.80 -13.45
CA PRO A 45 -2.79 -11.53 -12.81
C PRO A 45 -2.77 -11.42 -11.28
N PHE A 46 -3.47 -10.43 -10.73
CA PHE A 46 -3.55 -10.12 -9.32
C PHE A 46 -4.94 -10.37 -8.73
N ALA A 47 -5.89 -10.91 -9.51
CA ALA A 47 -7.31 -10.94 -9.12
C ALA A 47 -7.56 -11.65 -7.78
N ASN A 48 -6.75 -12.67 -7.44
CA ASN A 48 -6.86 -13.43 -6.20
C ASN A 48 -6.05 -12.85 -5.04
N HIS A 49 -5.37 -11.71 -5.23
CA HIS A 49 -4.56 -11.10 -4.19
C HIS A 49 -5.46 -10.41 -3.17
N GLN A 50 -5.28 -10.80 -1.91
CA GLN A 50 -5.97 -10.18 -0.78
C GLN A 50 -5.57 -8.71 -0.66
N ILE A 51 -6.58 -7.85 -0.48
CA ILE A 51 -6.39 -6.44 -0.17
C ILE A 51 -6.21 -6.29 1.34
N TYR A 52 -5.22 -5.52 1.75
CA TYR A 52 -4.99 -5.14 3.13
C TYR A 52 -5.55 -3.74 3.39
N LEU A 53 -6.03 -3.48 4.60
CA LEU A 53 -6.47 -2.14 5.02
C LEU A 53 -5.24 -1.34 5.43
N GLY A 54 -4.82 -0.39 4.57
CA GLY A 54 -3.66 0.46 4.79
C GLY A 54 -3.95 1.69 5.66
N GLY A 55 -5.21 2.09 5.79
CA GLY A 55 -5.69 3.12 6.71
C GLY A 55 -7.08 3.64 6.32
N GLU A 56 -7.37 4.90 6.67
CA GLU A 56 -8.67 5.55 6.42
C GLU A 56 -8.53 6.84 5.58
N SER A 57 -7.30 7.23 5.25
CA SER A 57 -6.98 8.42 4.46
C SER A 57 -6.83 8.08 2.98
N GLY A 58 -7.10 9.07 2.12
CA GLY A 58 -7.10 8.89 0.66
C GLY A 58 -8.50 8.97 0.06
N LYS A 59 -8.60 8.73 -1.25
CA LYS A 59 -9.90 8.66 -1.91
C LYS A 59 -10.61 7.35 -1.55
N ASP A 60 -11.93 7.37 -1.58
CA ASP A 60 -12.70 6.15 -1.40
C ASP A 60 -12.36 5.13 -2.50
N GLY A 61 -12.06 3.90 -2.09
CA GLY A 61 -11.63 2.83 -3.00
C GLY A 61 -10.22 2.97 -3.59
N ASP A 62 -9.37 3.90 -3.10
CA ASP A 62 -8.01 4.04 -3.60
C ASP A 62 -7.13 2.86 -3.18
N ILE A 63 -6.55 2.16 -4.15
CA ILE A 63 -5.72 0.97 -3.93
C ILE A 63 -4.30 1.27 -4.38
N GLY A 64 -3.39 1.33 -3.42
CA GLY A 64 -1.95 1.30 -3.67
C GLY A 64 -1.42 -0.12 -3.69
N PHE A 65 -0.23 -0.32 -4.27
CA PHE A 65 0.48 -1.59 -4.18
C PHE A 65 1.96 -1.40 -3.91
N MET A 66 2.55 -2.38 -3.23
CA MET A 66 3.95 -2.48 -2.88
C MET A 66 4.60 -3.63 -3.64
N HIS A 67 5.83 -3.43 -4.12
CA HIS A 67 6.54 -4.38 -4.97
C HIS A 67 8.06 -4.13 -4.92
N ARG A 68 8.84 -4.91 -5.68
CA ARG A 68 10.32 -4.82 -5.75
C ARG A 68 10.86 -4.39 -7.13
N HIS A 69 10.04 -3.72 -7.93
CA HIS A 69 10.35 -3.43 -9.34
C HIS A 69 10.52 -1.92 -9.58
N PRO A 70 11.70 -1.33 -9.32
CA PRO A 70 11.91 0.13 -9.40
C PRO A 70 11.79 0.72 -10.82
N HIS A 71 11.64 -0.13 -11.83
CA HIS A 71 11.52 0.28 -13.23
C HIS A 71 10.08 0.52 -13.68
N LEU A 72 9.07 0.26 -12.85
CA LEU A 72 7.68 0.57 -13.18
C LEU A 72 7.47 2.09 -13.24
N SER A 73 6.78 2.54 -14.27
CA SER A 73 6.46 3.96 -14.46
C SER A 73 5.61 4.48 -13.30
N GLY A 74 6.07 5.56 -12.65
CA GLY A 74 5.35 6.19 -11.53
C GLY A 74 5.54 5.50 -10.18
N THR A 75 6.50 4.57 -10.06
CA THR A 75 6.85 3.96 -8.77
C THR A 75 7.75 4.89 -7.94
N ARG A 76 7.71 4.71 -6.61
CA ARG A 76 8.61 5.38 -5.68
C ARG A 76 9.20 4.39 -4.70
N GLU A 77 10.52 4.39 -4.57
CA GLU A 77 11.24 3.59 -3.57
C GLU A 77 11.07 4.22 -2.18
N VAL A 78 10.63 3.42 -1.20
CA VAL A 78 10.40 3.85 0.20
C VAL A 78 11.38 3.20 1.17
N LEU A 79 11.89 2.02 0.83
CA LEU A 79 13.00 1.34 1.50
C LEU A 79 13.86 0.67 0.44
N PRO A 80 15.14 0.34 0.72
CA PRO A 80 15.99 -0.37 -0.23
C PRO A 80 15.32 -1.63 -0.78
N GLY A 81 15.01 -1.62 -2.08
CA GLY A 81 14.36 -2.71 -2.79
C GLY A 81 12.85 -2.84 -2.57
N ILE A 82 12.21 -1.89 -1.88
CA ILE A 82 10.75 -1.83 -1.68
C ILE A 82 10.21 -0.54 -2.27
N CYS A 83 9.34 -0.70 -3.26
CA CYS A 83 8.70 0.39 -3.97
C CYS A 83 7.19 0.36 -3.73
N ILE A 84 6.55 1.53 -3.83
CA ILE A 84 5.10 1.69 -3.80
C ILE A 84 4.61 2.42 -5.06
N GLY A 85 3.37 2.13 -5.44
CA GLY A 85 2.74 2.72 -6.62
C GLY A 85 3.30 2.16 -7.92
N GLY A 86 3.17 2.94 -9.00
CA GLY A 86 3.55 2.53 -10.34
C GLY A 86 2.37 2.05 -11.20
N SER A 87 2.67 1.73 -12.46
CA SER A 87 1.66 1.26 -13.42
C SER A 87 1.29 -0.20 -13.17
N ILE A 88 0.05 -0.44 -12.73
CA ILE A 88 -0.48 -1.81 -12.57
C ILE A 88 -0.52 -2.55 -13.93
N ALA A 89 -0.73 -1.84 -15.03
CA ALA A 89 -0.72 -2.41 -16.37
C ALA A 89 0.66 -2.97 -16.75
N GLU A 90 1.73 -2.21 -16.50
CA GLU A 90 3.11 -2.67 -16.72
C GLU A 90 3.45 -3.85 -15.80
N ALA A 91 3.05 -3.79 -14.52
CA ALA A 91 3.23 -4.89 -13.58
C ALA A 91 2.53 -6.18 -14.07
N ALA A 92 1.31 -6.06 -14.57
CA ALA A 92 0.53 -7.16 -15.10
C ALA A 92 1.18 -7.77 -16.36
N GLU A 93 1.75 -6.94 -17.24
CA GLU A 93 2.52 -7.41 -18.39
C GLU A 93 3.78 -8.17 -17.96
N MET A 94 4.52 -7.66 -16.97
CA MET A 94 5.69 -8.36 -16.42
C MET A 94 5.31 -9.74 -15.87
N VAL A 95 4.21 -9.83 -15.12
CA VAL A 95 3.71 -11.11 -14.60
C VAL A 95 3.31 -12.06 -15.74
N ARG A 96 2.54 -11.58 -16.73
CA ARG A 96 2.13 -12.39 -17.89
C ARG A 96 3.32 -12.95 -18.68
N ASN A 97 4.39 -12.17 -18.77
CA ASN A 97 5.61 -12.55 -19.48
C ASN A 97 6.59 -13.38 -18.63
N GLY A 98 6.24 -13.71 -17.38
CA GLY A 98 7.11 -14.45 -16.46
C GLY A 98 8.32 -13.66 -15.98
N LEU A 99 8.31 -12.33 -16.14
CA LEU A 99 9.37 -11.41 -15.69
C LEU A 99 9.19 -10.99 -14.22
N ALA A 100 8.01 -11.19 -13.65
CA ALA A 100 7.71 -10.93 -12.26
C ALA A 100 6.83 -12.05 -11.69
N ASP A 101 7.01 -12.34 -10.40
CA ASP A 101 6.13 -13.21 -9.64
C ASP A 101 4.97 -12.37 -9.08
N PRO A 102 3.69 -12.73 -9.32
CA PRO A 102 2.56 -12.00 -8.76
C PRO A 102 2.60 -11.97 -7.22
N GLU A 103 3.17 -12.96 -6.53
CA GLU A 103 3.34 -12.96 -5.06
C GLU A 103 4.33 -11.88 -4.57
N GLY A 104 5.09 -11.27 -5.48
CA GLY A 104 5.94 -10.12 -5.21
C GLY A 104 5.17 -8.81 -5.02
N PHE A 105 3.86 -8.80 -5.22
CA PHE A 105 3.00 -7.62 -5.14
C PHE A 105 2.03 -7.74 -3.96
N ARG A 106 1.87 -6.64 -3.20
CA ARG A 106 0.92 -6.54 -2.09
C ARG A 106 0.05 -5.31 -2.26
N PHE A 107 -1.24 -5.44 -2.01
CA PHE A 107 -2.22 -4.39 -2.28
C PHE A 107 -2.82 -3.85 -0.98
N PHE A 108 -2.97 -2.53 -0.92
CA PHE A 108 -3.42 -1.81 0.26
C PHE A 108 -4.53 -0.83 -0.14
N LEU A 109 -5.70 -0.98 0.47
CA LEU A 109 -6.76 0.00 0.41
C LEU A 109 -6.38 1.15 1.33
N GLN A 110 -6.29 2.35 0.76
CA GLN A 110 -6.02 3.59 1.48
C GLN A 110 -4.71 3.57 2.28
N HIS A 111 -4.43 4.67 2.96
CA HIS A 111 -3.25 4.82 3.82
C HIS A 111 -3.62 5.51 5.13
N THR A 112 -2.66 5.54 6.05
CA THR A 112 -2.79 6.21 7.34
C THR A 112 -2.03 7.53 7.30
N GLU A 113 -2.64 8.59 7.82
CA GLU A 113 -1.99 9.90 7.97
C GLU A 113 -2.08 10.37 9.42
N TRP A 114 -1.02 11.03 9.85
CA TRP A 114 -0.96 11.82 11.07
C TRP A 114 -0.66 13.26 10.71
N GLY A 115 -1.34 14.19 11.36
CA GLY A 115 -1.00 15.61 11.27
C GLY A 115 0.38 15.92 11.87
N PRO A 116 0.87 17.16 11.70
CA PRO A 116 2.15 17.61 12.27
C PRO A 116 2.27 17.28 13.77
N GLY A 117 3.30 16.53 14.14
CA GLY A 117 3.59 16.12 15.52
C GLY A 117 2.64 15.08 16.14
N GLU A 118 1.58 14.67 15.45
CA GLU A 118 0.56 13.78 16.02
C GLU A 118 1.09 12.35 16.22
N LEU A 119 1.82 11.81 15.24
CA LEU A 119 2.46 10.48 15.39
C LEU A 119 3.41 10.45 16.58
N LEU A 120 4.24 11.48 16.74
CA LEU A 120 5.20 11.58 17.86
C LEU A 120 4.47 11.62 19.20
N ARG A 121 3.37 12.38 19.27
CA ARG A 121 2.53 12.45 20.47
C ARG A 121 1.94 11.08 20.79
N GLU A 122 1.34 10.39 19.82
CA GLU A 122 0.77 9.06 20.04
C GLU A 122 1.82 8.05 20.52
N VAL A 123 2.99 8.00 19.87
CA VAL A 123 4.09 7.11 20.29
C VAL A 123 4.58 7.42 21.70
N SER A 124 4.56 8.71 22.10
CA SER A 124 4.95 9.12 23.45
C SER A 124 3.91 8.78 24.53
N GLU A 125 2.65 8.60 24.14
CA GLU A 125 1.51 8.29 25.03
C GLU A 125 1.34 6.78 25.28
N GLY A 126 1.90 5.90 24.43
CA GLY A 126 1.85 4.44 24.56
C GLY A 126 0.71 3.81 23.77
#